data_AF-A0A924XN27-F1
#
_entry.id   AF-A0A924XN27-F1
#
_cell.length_a   1.000
_cell.length_b   1.000
_cell.length_c   1.000
_cell.angle_alpha   90.00
_cell.angle_beta   90.00
_cell.angle_gamma   90.00
#
_symmetry.space_group_name_H-M   'P 1'
#
loop_
_entity.id
_entity.type
_entity.pdbx_description
1 polymer ?
#
loop_
_entity_poly.entity_id
_entity_poly.type
_entity_poly.pdbx_seq_one_letter_code
_entity_poly.pdbx_strand_id
1 'polypeptide(L)'
;YKAKGMTAYADLQEQEFASEVDGYRATKHQSFVGTGYFDTVTNVITSGASSVTALSGSTEAEQFTAISDENVSIAEPELISVSA
;
A
#
# COMPACT_ATOMS: atom_id res chain seq x y z
N TYR A 1 -10.67 12.79 13.13
CA TYR A 1 -11.17 11.51 13.68
C TYR A 1 -12.38 11.66 14.62
N LYS A 2 -12.28 12.33 15.79
CA LYS A 2 -13.37 12.41 16.81
C LYS A 2 -14.78 12.70 16.28
N ALA A 3 -14.92 13.61 15.30
CA ALA A 3 -16.23 14.01 14.76
C ALA A 3 -16.65 13.27 13.47
N LYS A 4 -15.69 12.71 12.72
CA LYS A 4 -15.91 12.22 11.34
C LYS A 4 -15.39 10.79 11.09
N GLY A 5 -14.89 10.11 12.13
CA GLY A 5 -14.34 8.75 12.04
C GLY A 5 -13.34 8.60 10.89
N MET A 6 -13.54 7.54 10.10
CA MET A 6 -12.70 7.17 8.96
C MET A 6 -12.73 8.19 7.82
N THR A 7 -13.79 8.98 7.66
CA THR A 7 -13.82 10.03 6.61
C THR A 7 -12.67 11.01 6.80
N ALA A 8 -12.38 11.41 8.03
CA ALA A 8 -11.25 12.30 8.30
C ALA A 8 -9.88 11.65 8.04
N TYR A 9 -9.79 10.32 8.05
CA TYR A 9 -8.56 9.60 7.71
C TYR A 9 -8.42 9.46 6.20
N ALA A 10 -9.49 9.12 5.50
CA ALA A 10 -9.54 9.09 4.04
C ALA A 10 -9.22 10.46 3.42
N ASP A 11 -9.78 11.54 3.99
CA ASP A 11 -9.48 12.92 3.56
C ASP A 11 -7.97 13.25 3.67
N LEU A 12 -7.29 12.72 4.68
CA LEU A 12 -5.84 12.88 4.85
C LEU A 12 -5.09 12.04 3.81
N GLN A 13 -5.46 10.77 3.66
CA GLN A 13 -4.82 9.87 2.70
C GLN A 13 -4.93 10.40 1.26
N GLU A 14 -6.06 11.01 0.89
CA GLU A 14 -6.24 11.66 -0.41
C GLU A 14 -5.30 12.85 -0.59
N GLN A 15 -5.09 13.66 0.45
CA GLN A 15 -4.12 14.76 0.43
C GLN A 15 -2.68 14.24 0.31
N GLU A 16 -2.37 13.10 0.93
CA GLU A 16 -1.06 12.44 0.79
C GLU A 16 -0.81 11.97 -0.63
N PHE A 17 -1.79 11.31 -1.27
CA PHE A 17 -1.71 10.93 -2.69
C PHE A 17 -1.56 12.15 -3.60
N ALA A 18 -2.35 13.20 -3.37
CA ALA A 18 -2.27 14.43 -4.17
C ALA A 18 -0.89 15.11 -4.05
N SER A 19 -0.23 14.99 -2.89
CA SER A 19 1.09 15.57 -2.64
C SER A 19 2.25 14.75 -3.23
N GLU A 20 2.01 13.54 -3.75
CA GLU A 20 3.07 12.72 -4.37
C GLU A 20 3.65 13.40 -5.62
N VAL A 21 2.84 14.18 -6.34
CA VAL A 21 3.30 14.97 -7.51
C VAL A 21 4.35 16.02 -7.12
N ASP A 22 4.29 16.50 -5.88
CA ASP A 22 5.23 17.46 -5.30
C ASP A 22 6.42 16.76 -4.62
N GLY A 23 6.51 15.44 -4.71
CA GLY A 23 7.60 14.63 -4.16
C GLY A 23 7.35 14.12 -2.73
N TYR A 24 6.12 14.18 -2.21
CA TYR A 24 5.75 13.45 -1.01
C TYR A 24 5.87 11.94 -1.24
N ARG A 25 6.39 11.20 -0.25
CA ARG A 25 6.68 9.76 -0.39
C ARG A 25 6.19 8.90 0.76
N ALA A 26 5.68 9.50 1.84
CA ALA A 26 5.36 8.76 3.04
C ALA A 26 4.03 8.00 2.96
N THR A 27 3.24 8.20 1.89
CA THR A 27 2.05 7.38 1.58
C THR A 27 2.39 5.89 1.51
N LYS A 28 3.54 5.56 0.90
CA LYS A 28 4.17 4.24 0.92
C LYS A 28 5.06 4.10 2.14
N HIS A 29 4.42 4.04 3.31
CA HIS A 29 5.10 4.16 4.59
C HIS A 29 6.08 3.01 4.86
N GLN A 30 5.83 1.78 4.39
CA GLN A 30 6.77 0.65 4.54
C GLN A 30 8.07 0.94 3.78
N SER A 31 7.96 1.34 2.53
CA SER A 31 9.12 1.77 1.74
C SER A 31 9.81 2.99 2.35
N PHE A 32 9.04 3.95 2.86
CA PHE A 32 9.55 5.18 3.46
C PHE A 32 10.40 4.95 4.72
N VAL A 33 9.99 4.01 5.57
CA VAL A 33 10.76 3.64 6.77
C VAL A 33 11.90 2.66 6.50
N GLY A 34 12.10 2.28 5.23
CA GLY A 34 13.24 1.47 4.80
C GLY A 34 13.02 -0.04 4.82
N THR A 35 11.78 -0.53 4.82
CA THR A 35 11.51 -1.98 4.75
C THR A 35 12.26 -2.65 3.58
N GLY A 36 12.28 -2.00 2.41
CA GLY A 36 13.04 -2.52 1.25
C GLY A 36 14.56 -2.49 1.41
N TYR A 37 15.09 -1.55 2.19
CA TYR A 37 16.51 -1.52 2.53
C TYR A 37 16.88 -2.74 3.39
N PHE A 38 16.09 -3.04 4.42
CA PHE A 38 16.34 -4.19 5.29
C PHE A 38 16.08 -5.53 4.59
N ASP A 39 15.14 -5.60 3.66
CA ASP A 39 14.98 -6.76 2.78
C ASP A 39 16.23 -7.01 1.93
N THR A 40 16.82 -5.94 1.39
CA THR A 40 18.07 -6.02 0.62
C THR A 40 19.22 -6.51 1.50
N VAL A 41 19.37 -5.96 2.71
CA VAL A 41 20.38 -6.40 3.68
C VAL A 41 20.19 -7.88 4.03
N THR A 42 18.96 -8.31 4.27
CA THR A 42 18.62 -9.71 4.56
C THR A 42 18.98 -10.64 3.41
N ASN A 43 18.68 -10.23 2.18
CA ASN A 43 19.04 -10.99 0.98
C ASN A 43 20.56 -11.07 0.79
N VAL A 44 21.30 -9.98 1.06
CA VAL A 44 22.78 -10.01 1.01
C VAL A 44 23.35 -11.01 2.03
N ILE A 45 22.86 -11.00 3.27
CA ILE A 45 23.32 -11.92 4.33
C ILE A 45 23.01 -13.37 3.99
N THR A 46 21.83 -13.63 3.43
CA THR A 46 21.35 -14.98 3.11
C THR A 46 21.76 -15.46 1.71
N SER A 47 22.60 -14.71 0.99
CA SER A 47 22.94 -15.00 -0.41
C SER A 47 21.72 -15.20 -1.31
N GLY A 48 20.65 -14.43 -1.07
CA GLY A 48 19.40 -14.47 -1.82
C GLY A 48 18.45 -15.61 -1.47
N ALA A 49 18.74 -16.40 -0.42
CA ALA A 49 17.92 -17.54 -0.01
C ALA A 49 16.83 -17.21 1.02
N SER A 50 16.62 -15.92 1.34
CA SER A 50 15.61 -15.51 2.33
C SER A 50 14.19 -15.74 1.81
N SER A 51 13.35 -16.37 2.63
CA SER A 51 11.90 -16.51 2.42
C SER A 51 11.06 -15.57 3.29
N VAL A 52 11.70 -14.71 4.08
CA VAL A 52 11.07 -13.87 5.12
C VAL A 52 11.25 -12.37 4.88
N THR A 53 11.43 -11.96 3.62
CA THR A 53 11.43 -10.54 3.24
C THR A 53 10.03 -9.94 3.41
N ALA A 54 9.95 -8.66 3.77
CA ALA A 54 8.72 -8.03 4.25
C ALA A 54 7.94 -7.24 3.17
N LEU A 55 8.59 -6.67 2.16
CA LEU A 55 7.87 -5.91 1.11
C LEU A 55 7.09 -6.82 0.17
N SER A 56 7.66 -7.98 -0.17
CA SER A 56 7.01 -8.95 -1.04
C SER A 56 5.76 -9.52 -0.35
N GLY A 57 4.59 -9.38 -0.99
CA GLY A 57 3.31 -9.80 -0.41
C GLY A 57 2.74 -8.84 0.65
N SER A 58 3.29 -7.63 0.79
CA SER A 58 2.70 -6.59 1.64
C SER A 58 1.48 -5.94 0.97
N THR A 59 0.54 -5.45 1.78
CA THR A 59 -0.59 -4.66 1.26
C THR A 59 -0.14 -3.39 0.54
N GLU A 60 1.02 -2.83 0.91
CA GLU A 60 1.62 -1.70 0.20
C GLU A 60 1.99 -2.09 -1.24
N ALA A 61 2.59 -3.27 -1.45
CA ALA A 61 2.93 -3.76 -2.78
C ALA A 61 1.70 -4.02 -3.65
N GLU A 62 0.59 -4.45 -3.05
CA GLU A 62 -0.64 -4.81 -3.77
C GLU A 62 -1.56 -3.60 -4.03
N GLN A 63 -1.68 -2.68 -3.06
CA GLN A 63 -2.73 -1.65 -3.06
C GLN A 63 -2.21 -0.24 -3.39
N PHE A 64 -0.89 -0.01 -3.39
CA PHE A 64 -0.28 1.31 -3.63
C PHE A 64 0.50 1.34 -4.96
N THR A 65 -0.03 0.66 -5.97
CA THR A 65 0.48 0.71 -7.34
C THR A 65 -0.12 1.90 -8.07
N ALA A 66 0.62 2.51 -8.99
CA ALA A 66 0.04 3.50 -9.89
C ALA A 66 -0.97 2.77 -10.78
N ILE A 67 -2.25 3.14 -10.71
CA ILE A 67 -3.27 2.58 -11.60
C ILE A 67 -2.87 2.95 -13.03
N SER A 68 -2.32 1.99 -13.78
CA SER A 68 -2.20 2.08 -15.23
C SER A 68 -3.57 1.69 -15.80
N ASP A 69 -4.23 2.62 -16.48
CA ASP A 69 -5.60 2.56 -17.02
C ASP A 69 -5.89 1.43 -18.05
N GLU A 70 -5.14 0.34 -18.09
CA GLU A 70 -5.30 -0.71 -19.11
C GLU A 70 -6.16 -1.91 -18.70
N ASN A 71 -6.62 -2.04 -17.44
CA ASN A 71 -7.33 -3.26 -17.00
C ASN A 71 -8.50 -3.06 -16.02
N VAL A 72 -9.17 -1.90 -16.02
CA VAL A 72 -10.40 -1.72 -15.20
C VAL A 72 -11.61 -2.36 -15.91
N SER A 73 -11.67 -3.70 -15.86
CA SER A 73 -12.95 -4.42 -15.87
C SER A 73 -13.55 -4.23 -14.49
N ILE A 74 -14.50 -3.29 -14.36
CA ILE A 74 -15.29 -3.10 -13.15
C ILE A 74 -16.12 -4.38 -12.97
N ALA A 75 -15.58 -5.36 -12.24
CA ALA A 75 -16.37 -6.47 -11.75
C ALA A 75 -17.40 -5.89 -10.79
N GLU A 76 -18.67 -6.12 -11.07
CA GLU A 76 -19.79 -5.71 -10.24
C GLU A 76 -19.55 -6.16 -8.77
N PRO A 77 -19.94 -5.34 -7.77
CA PRO A 77 -19.76 -5.74 -6.38
C PRO A 77 -20.68 -6.93 -6.10
N GLU A 78 -20.11 -8.12 -5.86
CA GLU A 78 -20.86 -9.19 -5.23
C GLU A 78 -21.40 -8.66 -3.90
N LEU A 79 -22.72 -8.50 -3.84
CA LEU A 79 -23.45 -8.22 -2.64
C LEU A 79 -23.12 -9.30 -1.62
N ILE A 80 -22.42 -8.94 -0.55
CA ILE A 80 -22.25 -9.80 0.62
C ILE A 80 -23.66 -10.09 1.15
N SER A 81 -24.18 -11.29 0.85
CA SER A 81 -25.41 -11.79 1.46
C SER A 81 -25.10 -12.10 2.93
N VAL A 82 -25.38 -11.14 3.82
CA VAL A 82 -25.46 -11.42 5.25
C VAL A 82 -26.76 -12.17 5.48
N SER A 83 -26.68 -13.49 5.57
CA SER A 83 -27.77 -14.32 6.09
C SER A 83 -27.93 -14.03 7.58
N ALA A 84 -29.06 -13.42 7.94
CA ALA A 84 -29.58 -13.38 9.30
C ALA A 84 -30.18 -14.73 9.71
#